data_AF-A0A4S2MR98-F1
#
_entry.id   AF-A0A4S2MR98-F1
#
_cell.length_a   1.000
_cell.length_b   1.000
_cell.length_c   1.000
_cell.angle_alpha   90.00
_cell.angle_beta   90.00
_cell.angle_gamma   90.00
#
_symmetry.space_group_name_H-M   'P 1'
#
loop_
_entity.id
_entity.type
_entity.pdbx_description
1 polymer ?
#
loop_
_entity_poly.entity_id
_entity_poly.type
_entity_poly.pdbx_seq_one_letter_code
_entity_poly.pdbx_strand_id
1 'polypeptide(L)'
;MQGLKYSTKIDPYKELCRFELNGGICNDTSCKSQHFRNIAVGDDELLVDLADIENVPEYHRDTYRDGLYEVIQDMRKNGIRDFTTVARGILKFRRMWEEKQNDKDATMTDV
;
A
#
# COMPACT_ATOMS: atom_id res chain seq x y z
N MET A 1 -0.42 13.17 -13.89
CA MET A 1 0.57 13.48 -12.83
C MET A 1 0.24 12.61 -11.62
N GLN A 2 0.95 11.49 -11.42
CA GLN A 2 0.82 10.73 -10.17
C GLN A 2 1.58 11.50 -9.09
N GLY A 3 0.84 12.14 -8.20
CA GLY A 3 1.42 12.77 -7.01
C GLY A 3 2.14 11.71 -6.19
N LEU A 4 3.38 12.01 -5.80
CA LEU A 4 4.10 11.25 -4.79
C LEU A 4 3.16 11.08 -3.59
N LYS A 5 2.73 9.84 -3.30
CA LYS A 5 2.04 9.57 -2.04
C LYS A 5 3.10 9.73 -0.95
N TYR A 6 3.25 10.95 -0.45
CA TYR A 6 4.01 11.22 0.75
C TYR A 6 3.40 10.33 1.84
N SER A 7 4.25 9.56 2.53
CA SER A 7 3.83 8.81 3.71
C SER A 7 2.97 9.73 4.59
N THR A 8 1.73 9.34 4.85
CA THR A 8 0.72 10.13 5.57
C THR A 8 1.15 10.50 7.00
N LYS A 9 2.25 9.93 7.48
CA LYS A 9 2.80 10.17 8.82
C LYS A 9 3.82 11.30 8.87
N ILE A 10 4.34 11.76 7.74
CA ILE A 10 5.32 12.86 7.70
C ILE A 10 4.57 14.19 7.80
N ASP A 11 4.82 14.94 8.87
CA ASP A 11 4.45 16.34 8.98
C ASP A 11 5.51 17.21 8.28
N PRO A 12 5.18 17.87 7.15
CA PRO A 12 6.14 18.70 6.42
C PRO A 12 6.49 20.01 7.14
N TYR A 13 5.71 20.41 8.15
CA TYR A 13 5.94 21.63 8.92
C TYR A 13 6.75 21.39 10.20
N LYS A 14 7.17 20.14 10.43
CA LYS A 14 7.88 19.72 11.63
C LYS A 14 9.27 19.20 11.30
N GLU A 15 10.29 19.74 11.95
CA GLU A 15 11.67 19.28 11.74
C GLU A 15 11.87 17.85 12.26
N LEU A 16 12.71 17.08 11.56
CA LEU A 16 13.18 15.77 12.04
C LEU A 16 14.08 15.94 13.27
N CYS A 17 14.04 14.96 14.16
CA CYS A 17 14.88 14.93 15.35
C CYS A 17 16.36 14.92 14.95
N ARG A 18 17.10 15.96 15.35
CA ARG A 18 18.52 16.11 14.99
C ARG A 18 19.39 14.97 15.52
N PHE A 19 19.04 14.40 16.67
CA PHE A 19 19.74 13.24 17.21
C PHE A 19 19.58 12.01 16.34
N GLU A 20 18.37 11.74 15.85
CA GLU A 20 18.11 10.63 14.95
C GLU A 20 18.70 10.86 13.55
N LEU A 21 18.70 12.11 13.07
CA LEU A 21 19.37 12.49 11.82
C LEU A 21 20.88 12.21 11.86
N ASN A 22 21.51 12.35 13.02
CA ASN A 22 22.93 12.03 13.22
C ASN A 22 23.18 10.52 13.46
N GLY A 23 22.18 9.66 13.27
CA GLY A 23 22.27 8.20 13.45
C GLY A 23 22.12 7.71 14.89
N GLY A 24 21.72 8.59 15.82
CA GLY A 24 21.42 8.23 17.21
C GLY A 24 19.98 7.73 17.40
N ILE A 25 19.68 7.25 18.60
CA ILE A 25 18.30 6.97 19.04
C ILE A 25 17.92 8.05 20.05
N CYS A 26 16.82 8.77 19.82
CA CYS A 26 16.34 9.76 20.76
C CYS A 26 15.47 9.10 21.84
N ASN A 27 15.89 9.23 23.11
CA ASN A 27 15.19 8.69 24.28
C ASN A 27 14.45 9.77 25.10
N ASP A 28 14.48 11.03 24.64
CA ASP A 28 13.81 12.13 25.31
C ASP A 28 12.29 12.07 25.05
N THR A 29 11.53 11.84 26.11
CA THR A 29 10.06 11.77 26.08
C THR A 29 9.40 13.14 25.88
N SER A 30 10.15 14.23 26.06
CA SER A 30 9.71 15.60 25.83
C SER A 30 10.13 16.17 24.47
N CYS A 31 10.78 15.36 23.62
CA CYS A 31 11.25 15.79 22.31
C CYS A 31 10.06 16.17 21.41
N LYS A 32 10.08 17.42 20.92
CA LYS A 32 9.02 17.96 20.07
C LYS A 32 9.28 17.76 18.58
N SER A 33 10.43 17.22 18.18
CA SER A 33 10.76 16.97 16.78
C SER A 33 10.05 15.73 16.23
N GLN A 34 10.11 15.51 14.92
CA GLN A 34 9.59 14.31 14.26
C GLN A 34 10.61 13.18 14.32
N HIS A 35 10.18 11.98 14.70
CA HIS A 35 11.06 10.80 14.85
C HIS A 35 10.82 9.77 13.75
N PHE A 36 11.87 9.09 13.28
CA PHE A 36 11.77 8.05 12.25
C PHE A 36 10.82 6.93 12.65
N ARG A 37 10.87 6.49 13.92
CA ARG A 37 9.97 5.47 14.46
C ARG A 37 8.49 5.85 14.37
N ASN A 38 8.17 7.14 14.33
CA ASN A 38 6.80 7.66 14.27
C ASN A 38 6.33 7.89 12.82
N ILE A 39 7.26 8.06 11.88
CA ILE A 39 6.95 8.26 10.46
C ILE A 39 7.17 7.01 9.59
N ALA A 40 7.70 5.95 10.20
CA ALA A 40 7.78 4.64 9.57
C ALA A 40 6.37 4.13 9.25
N VAL A 41 6.18 3.70 8.00
CA VAL A 41 4.97 3.02 7.57
C VAL A 41 5.09 1.56 8.01
N GLY A 42 4.07 1.06 8.70
CA GLY A 42 4.06 -0.35 9.12
C GLY A 42 3.80 -1.29 7.95
N ASP A 43 4.23 -2.53 8.05
CA ASP A 43 3.98 -3.56 7.03
C ASP A 43 2.48 -3.69 6.72
N ASP A 44 1.61 -3.68 7.73
CA ASP A 44 0.16 -3.76 7.55
C ASP A 44 -0.40 -2.56 6.77
N GLU A 45 0.13 -1.35 7.02
CA GLU A 45 -0.28 -0.14 6.31
C GLU A 45 0.19 -0.17 4.85
N LEU A 46 1.41 -0.64 4.60
CA LEU A 46 1.90 -0.85 3.24
C LEU A 46 1.06 -1.88 2.49
N LEU A 47 0.63 -2.97 3.14
CA LEU A 47 -0.27 -3.95 2.52
C LEU A 47 -1.63 -3.35 2.16
N VAL A 48 -2.16 -2.44 2.99
CA VAL A 48 -3.39 -1.70 2.70
C VAL A 48 -3.20 -0.75 1.52
N ASP A 49 -2.09 0.00 1.48
CA ASP A 49 -1.78 0.90 0.36
C ASP A 49 -1.56 0.13 -0.95
N LEU A 50 -0.98 -1.07 -0.89
CA LEU A 50 -0.85 -1.96 -2.05
C LEU A 50 -2.20 -2.51 -2.53
N ALA A 51 -3.13 -2.71 -1.60
CA ALA A 51 -4.50 -3.16 -1.84
C ALA A 51 -5.45 -2.03 -2.29
N ASP A 52 -4.95 -0.80 -2.44
CA ASP A 52 -5.75 0.39 -2.71
C ASP A 52 -6.61 0.25 -3.98
N ILE A 53 -7.87 0.70 -3.86
CA ILE A 53 -8.91 0.65 -4.88
C ILE A 53 -9.20 2.03 -5.49
N GLU A 54 -8.45 3.07 -5.14
CA GLU A 54 -8.66 4.45 -5.62
C GLU A 54 -8.80 4.55 -7.14
N ASN A 55 -8.01 3.76 -7.89
CA ASN A 55 -8.01 3.76 -9.36
C ASN A 55 -8.95 2.72 -9.97
N VAL A 56 -9.72 2.00 -9.16
CA VAL A 56 -10.72 1.03 -9.63
C VAL A 56 -12.06 1.75 -9.85
N PRO A 57 -12.65 1.67 -11.06
CA PRO A 57 -13.96 2.24 -11.32
C PRO A 57 -15.02 1.74 -10.34
N GLU A 58 -15.95 2.61 -9.93
CA GLU A 58 -16.89 2.32 -8.84
C GLU A 58 -17.68 1.02 -9.06
N TYR A 59 -18.17 0.80 -10.29
CA TYR A 59 -18.91 -0.41 -10.70
C TYR A 59 -18.08 -1.71 -10.66
N HIS A 60 -16.76 -1.60 -10.47
CA HIS A 60 -15.82 -2.70 -10.41
C HIS A 60 -15.19 -2.90 -9.02
N ARG A 61 -15.48 -2.02 -8.06
CA ARG A 61 -14.86 -2.07 -6.72
C ARG A 61 -15.21 -3.33 -5.96
N ASP A 62 -16.47 -3.78 -6.03
CA ASP A 62 -16.92 -4.98 -5.33
C ASP A 62 -16.22 -6.23 -5.88
N THR A 63 -16.18 -6.39 -7.20
CA THR A 63 -15.53 -7.56 -7.82
C THR A 63 -14.01 -7.55 -7.63
N TYR A 64 -13.38 -6.37 -7.61
CA TYR A 64 -11.97 -6.26 -7.24
C TYR A 64 -11.72 -6.63 -5.78
N ARG A 65 -12.56 -6.13 -4.86
CA ARG A 65 -12.47 -6.42 -3.43
C ARG A 65 -12.65 -7.90 -3.14
N ASP A 66 -13.63 -8.54 -3.76
CA ASP A 66 -13.89 -9.97 -3.58
C ASP A 66 -12.72 -10.81 -4.08
N GLY A 67 -12.20 -10.52 -5.28
CA GLY A 67 -11.04 -11.23 -5.81
C GLY A 67 -9.78 -11.03 -4.96
N LEU A 68 -9.55 -9.82 -4.44
CA LEU A 68 -8.42 -9.57 -3.54
C LEU A 68 -8.58 -10.31 -2.21
N TYR A 69 -9.80 -10.37 -1.69
CA TYR A 69 -10.12 -11.12 -0.47
C TYR A 69 -9.84 -12.62 -0.64
N GLU A 70 -10.20 -13.20 -1.78
CA GLU A 70 -9.90 -14.60 -2.11
C GLU A 70 -8.39 -14.87 -2.12
N VAL A 71 -7.59 -14.00 -2.75
CA VAL A 71 -6.13 -14.13 -2.79
C VAL A 71 -5.53 -14.08 -1.38
N ILE A 72 -5.96 -13.14 -0.55
CA ILE A 72 -5.48 -13.02 0.84
C ILE A 72 -5.94 -14.21 1.69
N GLN A 73 -7.17 -14.69 1.48
CA GLN A 73 -7.68 -15.88 2.17
C GLN A 73 -6.90 -17.14 1.80
N ASP A 74 -6.59 -17.33 0.52
CA ASP A 74 -5.83 -18.48 0.04
C ASP A 74 -4.43 -18.51 0.67
N MET A 75 -3.73 -17.37 0.68
CA MET A 75 -2.44 -17.24 1.36
C MET A 75 -2.54 -17.61 2.85
N ARG A 76 -3.57 -17.10 3.55
CA ARG A 76 -3.79 -17.41 4.97
C ARG A 76 -4.05 -18.90 5.20
N LYS A 77 -4.85 -19.55 4.35
CA LYS A 77 -5.13 -21.00 4.42
C LYS A 77 -3.86 -21.83 4.20
N ASN A 78 -2.98 -21.36 3.32
CA ASN A 78 -1.67 -21.97 3.05
C ASN A 78 -0.60 -21.63 4.10
N GLY A 79 -0.95 -20.90 5.18
CA GLY A 79 -0.03 -20.53 6.26
C GLY A 79 0.97 -19.44 5.88
N ILE A 80 0.78 -18.76 4.74
CA ILE A 80 1.65 -17.68 4.27
C ILE A 80 1.28 -16.41 5.02
N ARG A 81 2.23 -15.87 5.78
CA ARG A 81 2.06 -14.65 6.59
C ARG A 81 3.23 -13.68 6.45
N ASP A 82 4.23 -14.01 5.64
CA ASP A 82 5.38 -13.15 5.44
C ASP A 82 4.99 -11.95 4.57
N PHE A 83 5.39 -10.76 5.00
CA PHE A 83 5.04 -9.50 4.34
C PHE A 83 5.39 -9.50 2.84
N THR A 84 6.59 -9.98 2.50
CA THR A 84 7.10 -9.91 1.13
C THR A 84 6.29 -10.76 0.16
N THR A 85 5.89 -11.97 0.55
CA THR A 85 5.10 -12.87 -0.31
C THR A 85 3.66 -12.38 -0.42
N VAL A 86 3.07 -11.89 0.67
CA VAL A 86 1.72 -11.29 0.63
C VAL A 86 1.71 -10.07 -0.30
N ALA A 87 2.66 -9.14 -0.13
CA ALA A 87 2.80 -7.95 -0.99
C ALA A 87 2.95 -8.33 -2.47
N ARG A 88 3.80 -9.31 -2.79
CA ARG A 88 3.98 -9.79 -4.17
C ARG A 88 2.70 -10.36 -4.77
N GLY A 89 1.92 -11.11 -4.01
CA GLY A 89 0.69 -11.67 -4.53
C GLY A 89 -0.43 -10.63 -4.69
N ILE A 90 -0.50 -9.62 -3.83
CA ILE A 90 -1.39 -8.46 -4.03
C ILE A 90 -1.03 -7.73 -5.34
N LEU A 91 0.26 -7.43 -5.55
CA LEU A 91 0.73 -6.79 -6.78
C LEU A 91 0.44 -7.64 -8.04
N LYS A 92 0.64 -8.95 -7.94
CA LYS A 92 0.33 -9.89 -9.03
C LYS A 92 -1.17 -9.89 -9.36
N PHE A 93 -2.03 -9.97 -8.34
CA PHE A 93 -3.48 -9.92 -8.52
C PHE A 93 -3.89 -8.63 -9.21
N ARG A 94 -3.41 -7.48 -8.73
CA ARG A 94 -3.71 -6.17 -9.30
C ARG A 94 -3.35 -6.10 -10.78
N ARG A 95 -2.12 -6.49 -11.14
CA ARG A 95 -1.67 -6.51 -12.54
C ARG A 95 -2.56 -7.39 -13.42
N MET A 96 -2.86 -8.61 -12.98
CA MET A 96 -3.72 -9.53 -13.72
C MET A 96 -5.14 -8.99 -13.88
N TRP A 97 -5.64 -8.29 -12.87
CA TRP A 97 -6.95 -7.65 -12.94
C TRP A 97 -6.97 -6.52 -13.96
N GLU A 98 -5.97 -5.64 -13.94
CA GLU A 98 -5.81 -4.54 -14.91
C GLU A 98 -5.69 -5.07 -16.36
N GLU A 99 -4.89 -6.12 -16.58
CA GLU A 99 -4.75 -6.79 -17.89
C GLU A 99 -6.10 -7.33 -18.41
N LYS A 100 -6.92 -7.93 -17.53
CA LYS A 100 -8.26 -8.44 -17.89
C LYS A 100 -9.27 -7.34 -18.20
N GLN A 101 -9.12 -6.14 -17.65
CA GLN A 101 -10.01 -5.02 -18.00
C GLN A 101 -9.63 -4.44 -19.35
N ASN A 102 -8.33 -4.25 -19.61
CA ASN A 102 -7.85 -3.73 -20.90
C ASN A 102 -8.29 -4.61 -22.10
N ASP A 103 -8.34 -5.94 -21.92
CA ASP A 103 -8.80 -6.89 -22.96
C ASP A 103 -10.31 -6.75 -23.26
N LYS A 104 -11.11 -6.36 -22.26
CA LYS A 104 -12.56 -6.13 -22.40
C LYS A 104 -12.89 -4.79 -23.05
N ASP A 105 -12.09 -3.76 -22.80
CA ASP A 105 -12.23 -2.48 -23.48
C ASP A 105 -11.82 -2.58 -24.97
N ALA A 106 -10.82 -3.41 -25.29
CA ALA A 106 -10.38 -3.65 -26.67
C ALA A 106 -11.42 -4.40 -27.53
N THR A 107 -12.31 -5.16 -26.92
CA THR A 107 -13.37 -5.92 -27.62
C THR A 107 -14.68 -5.15 -27.79
N MET A 108 -14.76 -3.90 -27.32
CA MET A 108 -15.95 -3.05 -27.42
C MET A 108 -15.82 -1.88 -28.42
N THR A 109 -14.70 -1.80 -29.15
CA THR A 109 -14.48 -0.79 -30.23
C THR A 109 -14.74 -1.29 -31.65
N ASP A 110 -15.19 -2.54 -31.82
CA ASP A 110 -15.55 -3.13 -33.11
C ASP A 110 -17.09 -3.24 -33.29
N VAL A 111 -17.82 -2.12 -33.15
CA VAL A 111 -19.22 -1.97 -33.59
C VAL A 111 -19.34 -0.80 -34.56
#